data_AF-A0A4P6JN56-F1
#
_entry.id   AF-A0A4P6JN56-F1
#
_cell.length_a   1.000
_cell.length_b   1.000
_cell.length_c   1.000
_cell.angle_alpha   90.00
_cell.angle_beta   90.00
_cell.angle_gamma   90.00
#
_symmetry.space_group_name_H-M   'P 1'
#
loop_
_entity.id
_entity.type
_entity.pdbx_description
1 polymer ?
#
loop_
_entity_poly.entity_id
_entity_poly.type
_entity_poly.pdbx_seq_one_letter_code
_entity_poly.pdbx_strand_id
1 'polypeptide(L)'
;MRRYFLLGLLVCILAGCGTAAQSQAPQSHTTATNTDSLTQVDWKNFTYSTTCYSSTHTFQAKDGKARDKGILFQVYKPVYGDLTGDQRPEAAIPYSCTGADFGGVHVFVYTGDAKHPRLLAELPASYDQAQGDALGSVDSVTINNGVIRLSGSNYGPNVPHCCPNVQIIRNYRWDGKHFALISSKMVDKAATTS
;
A
#
# COMPACT_ATOMS: atom_id res chain seq x y z
N MET A 1 68.94 -10.56 -53.28
CA MET A 1 68.12 -10.20 -54.46
C MET A 1 66.68 -10.05 -53.98
N ARG A 2 65.83 -9.09 -54.36
CA ARG A 2 65.93 -7.80 -55.04
C ARG A 2 64.58 -7.11 -54.70
N ARG A 3 64.63 -5.84 -54.32
CA ARG A 3 63.49 -4.96 -53.97
C ARG A 3 62.70 -4.55 -55.22
N TYR A 4 61.38 -4.34 -55.11
CA TYR A 4 60.52 -3.35 -55.83
C TYR A 4 59.18 -3.29 -55.03
N PHE A 5 58.65 -2.19 -54.45
CA PHE A 5 58.34 -0.80 -54.85
C PHE A 5 57.17 -0.67 -55.86
N LEU A 6 55.97 -0.30 -55.36
CA LEU A 6 54.81 0.32 -56.04
C LEU A 6 53.69 0.43 -54.98
N LEU A 7 53.40 1.56 -54.32
CA LEU A 7 52.78 2.83 -54.77
C LEU A 7 51.42 2.67 -55.48
N GLY A 8 50.35 3.08 -54.78
CA GLY A 8 48.96 3.25 -55.25
C GLY A 8 48.07 3.62 -54.05
N LEU A 9 47.97 4.91 -53.67
CA LEU A 9 46.97 5.89 -54.10
C LEU A 9 45.52 5.35 -53.95
N LEU A 10 44.87 5.63 -52.81
CA LEU A 10 43.85 6.68 -52.64
C LEU A 10 42.49 6.31 -53.28
N VAL A 11 41.42 6.20 -52.47
CA VAL A 11 40.09 6.81 -52.69
C VAL A 11 39.21 6.56 -51.45
N CYS A 12 38.55 7.64 -51.01
CA CYS A 12 37.67 7.75 -49.85
C CYS A 12 36.32 7.04 -50.06
N ILE A 13 35.80 6.38 -49.01
CA ILE A 13 34.37 6.13 -48.87
C ILE A 13 33.94 6.63 -47.49
N LEU A 14 33.21 7.75 -47.50
CA LEU A 14 32.54 8.35 -46.35
C LEU A 14 31.39 7.44 -45.93
N ALA A 15 31.54 6.73 -44.80
CA ALA A 15 30.41 6.11 -44.10
C ALA A 15 29.71 7.18 -43.25
N GLY A 16 28.68 7.81 -43.83
CA GLY A 16 27.73 8.62 -43.08
C GLY A 16 26.75 7.72 -42.32
N CYS A 17 27.01 7.47 -41.03
CA CYS A 17 26.01 6.91 -40.13
C CYS A 17 25.08 8.03 -39.66
N GLY A 18 23.99 8.27 -40.40
CA GLY A 18 22.89 9.10 -39.93
C GLY A 18 22.12 8.37 -38.84
N THR A 19 22.29 8.78 -37.58
CA THR A 19 21.38 8.43 -36.49
C THR A 19 20.10 9.25 -36.65
N ALA A 20 19.09 8.65 -37.27
CA ALA A 20 17.73 9.20 -37.20
C ALA A 20 17.23 9.05 -35.74
N ALA A 21 17.28 10.14 -34.99
CA ALA A 21 16.58 10.26 -33.73
C ALA A 21 15.08 10.20 -34.02
N GLN A 22 14.47 9.02 -33.86
CA GLN A 22 13.02 8.89 -33.80
C GLN A 22 12.56 9.55 -32.50
N SER A 23 12.12 10.81 -32.59
CA SER A 23 11.21 11.40 -31.61
C SER A 23 9.95 10.55 -31.57
N GLN A 24 9.91 9.60 -30.63
CA GLN A 24 8.66 8.97 -30.23
C GLN A 24 7.76 10.07 -29.67
N ALA A 25 6.68 10.35 -30.39
CA ALA A 25 5.59 11.17 -29.88
C ALA A 25 5.13 10.60 -28.53
N PRO A 26 4.72 11.45 -27.57
CA PRO A 26 4.18 10.97 -26.30
C PRO A 26 3.01 10.05 -26.62
N GLN A 27 3.13 8.77 -26.26
CA GLN A 27 1.99 7.87 -26.32
C GLN A 27 0.97 8.40 -25.32
N SER A 28 -0.09 9.00 -25.84
CA SER A 28 -1.29 9.30 -25.08
C SER A 28 -1.77 7.99 -24.47
N HIS A 29 -1.47 7.78 -23.19
CA HIS A 29 -2.08 6.74 -22.39
C HIS A 29 -3.57 7.02 -22.38
N THR A 30 -4.30 6.31 -23.24
CA THR A 30 -5.77 6.32 -23.25
C THR A 30 -6.20 5.94 -21.84
N THR A 31 -6.64 6.94 -21.06
CA THR A 31 -7.20 6.72 -19.74
C THR A 31 -8.49 5.94 -19.96
N ALA A 32 -8.44 4.62 -19.80
CA ALA A 32 -9.63 3.81 -19.79
C ALA A 32 -10.56 4.40 -18.72
N THR A 33 -11.70 4.94 -19.13
CA THR A 33 -12.81 5.28 -18.26
C THR A 33 -13.24 4.00 -17.57
N ASN A 34 -12.66 3.77 -16.39
CA ASN A 34 -12.68 2.51 -15.67
C ASN A 34 -13.95 2.44 -14.82
N THR A 35 -15.10 2.27 -15.48
CA THR A 35 -16.43 2.18 -14.86
C THR A 35 -16.55 1.00 -13.89
N ASP A 36 -15.62 0.04 -13.95
CA ASP A 36 -15.54 -1.11 -13.04
C ASP A 36 -14.40 -0.97 -12.01
N SER A 37 -13.87 0.24 -11.76
CA SER A 37 -12.84 0.48 -10.75
C SER A 37 -13.33 0.27 -9.32
N LEU A 38 -12.47 -0.20 -8.40
CA LEU A 38 -12.75 -0.25 -6.94
C LEU A 38 -13.13 1.10 -6.31
N THR A 39 -12.90 2.21 -7.01
CA THR A 39 -13.40 3.54 -6.63
C THR A 39 -14.93 3.67 -6.68
N GLN A 40 -15.61 2.76 -7.38
CA GLN A 40 -17.07 2.73 -7.51
C GLN A 40 -17.76 1.86 -6.44
N VAL A 41 -17.01 1.10 -5.64
CA VAL A 41 -17.58 0.30 -4.56
C VAL A 41 -18.09 1.22 -3.46
N ASP A 42 -19.32 1.02 -3.02
CA ASP A 42 -19.87 1.67 -1.83
C ASP A 42 -19.34 0.99 -0.56
N TRP A 43 -18.11 1.32 -0.19
CA TRP A 43 -17.44 0.80 1.00
C TRP A 43 -18.21 1.09 2.31
N LYS A 44 -19.11 2.10 2.32
CA LYS A 44 -19.94 2.39 3.49
C LYS A 44 -21.11 1.42 3.64
N ASN A 45 -21.53 0.78 2.55
CA ASN A 45 -22.64 -0.18 2.52
C ASN A 45 -22.18 -1.58 2.04
N PHE A 46 -20.95 -1.96 2.42
CA PHE A 46 -20.29 -3.21 2.02
C PHE A 46 -20.28 -4.25 3.14
N THR A 47 -20.14 -5.53 2.78
CA THR A 47 -19.99 -6.65 3.73
C THR A 47 -18.53 -7.00 3.91
N TYR A 48 -18.03 -6.87 5.13
CA TYR A 48 -16.64 -7.14 5.50
C TYR A 48 -16.50 -8.45 6.25
N SER A 49 -15.30 -9.03 6.21
CA SER A 49 -14.87 -10.15 7.06
C SER A 49 -13.55 -9.78 7.71
N THR A 50 -13.46 -9.85 9.04
CA THR A 50 -12.28 -9.49 9.83
C THR A 50 -11.97 -10.52 10.90
N THR A 51 -10.72 -10.59 11.32
CA THR A 51 -10.27 -11.41 12.45
C THR A 51 -10.13 -10.65 13.77
N CYS A 52 -10.75 -9.48 13.90
CA CYS A 52 -10.75 -8.71 15.14
C CYS A 52 -11.15 -9.58 16.35
N TYR A 53 -10.42 -9.47 17.47
CA TYR A 53 -10.57 -10.31 18.68
C TYR A 53 -10.35 -11.82 18.47
N SER A 54 -9.47 -12.22 17.56
CA SER A 54 -9.06 -13.63 17.37
C SER A 54 -10.19 -14.55 16.92
N SER A 55 -11.31 -13.99 16.44
CA SER A 55 -12.40 -14.74 15.80
C SER A 55 -12.82 -14.05 14.53
N THR A 56 -13.30 -14.82 13.55
CA THR A 56 -13.80 -14.25 12.30
C THR A 56 -15.17 -13.61 12.52
N HIS A 57 -15.29 -12.33 12.21
CA HIS A 57 -16.53 -11.57 12.21
C HIS A 57 -16.87 -11.15 10.78
N THR A 58 -18.09 -11.47 10.36
CA THR A 58 -18.67 -10.92 9.14
C THR A 58 -19.70 -9.87 9.53
N PHE A 59 -19.53 -8.64 9.04
CA PHE A 59 -20.48 -7.56 9.31
C PHE A 59 -20.83 -6.82 8.03
N GLN A 60 -22.10 -6.41 7.92
CA GLN A 60 -22.56 -5.52 6.88
C GLN A 60 -22.54 -4.09 7.40
N ALA A 61 -21.66 -3.26 6.82
CA ALA A 61 -21.68 -1.83 7.10
C ALA A 61 -22.95 -1.22 6.51
N LYS A 62 -23.53 -0.27 7.25
CA LYS A 62 -24.59 0.63 6.79
C LYS A 62 -24.15 2.04 7.12
N ASP A 63 -24.00 2.89 6.10
CA ASP A 63 -23.43 4.22 6.23
C ASP A 63 -22.07 4.25 6.96
N GLY A 64 -21.26 3.20 6.73
CA GLY A 64 -19.93 3.03 7.29
C GLY A 64 -19.92 2.57 8.74
N LYS A 65 -21.03 2.04 9.27
CA LYS A 65 -21.12 1.55 10.65
C LYS A 65 -21.78 0.18 10.72
N ALA A 66 -21.39 -0.62 11.70
CA ALA A 66 -22.09 -1.85 12.05
C ALA A 66 -21.97 -2.14 13.54
N ARG A 67 -22.84 -3.00 14.06
CA ARG A 67 -22.72 -3.58 15.39
C ARG A 67 -22.98 -5.08 15.30
N ASP A 68 -22.05 -5.88 15.80
CA ASP A 68 -22.19 -7.34 15.91
C ASP A 68 -21.68 -7.80 17.27
N LYS A 69 -22.50 -8.57 18.01
CA LYS A 69 -22.14 -9.16 19.31
C LYS A 69 -21.44 -8.22 20.30
N GLY A 70 -21.88 -6.96 20.34
CA GLY A 70 -21.30 -5.93 21.23
C GLY A 70 -20.06 -5.22 20.70
N ILE A 71 -19.54 -5.64 19.53
CA ILE A 71 -18.46 -4.95 18.82
C ILE A 71 -19.07 -3.87 17.92
N LEU A 72 -18.53 -2.66 18.01
CA LEU A 72 -18.83 -1.55 17.13
C LEU A 72 -17.79 -1.53 16.01
N PHE A 73 -18.27 -1.48 14.76
CA PHE A 73 -17.43 -1.30 13.60
C PHE A 73 -17.66 0.08 12.98
N GLN A 74 -16.59 0.74 12.59
CA GLN A 74 -16.66 1.97 11.81
C GLN A 74 -15.69 1.89 10.64
N VAL A 75 -16.20 2.11 9.43
CA VAL A 75 -15.45 2.16 8.19
C VAL A 75 -15.12 3.62 7.87
N TYR A 76 -13.85 3.90 7.57
CA TYR A 76 -13.36 5.23 7.24
C TYR A 76 -13.16 5.40 5.74
N LYS A 77 -12.71 6.60 5.34
CA LYS A 77 -12.50 6.93 3.93
C LYS A 77 -11.42 6.03 3.31
N PRO A 78 -11.67 5.44 2.13
CA PRO A 78 -10.67 4.63 1.43
C PRO A 78 -9.50 5.48 0.90
N VAL A 79 -8.35 4.83 0.78
CA VAL A 79 -7.16 5.31 0.06
C VAL A 79 -6.88 4.34 -1.08
N TYR A 80 -6.52 4.85 -2.25
CA TYR A 80 -6.32 4.02 -3.45
C TYR A 80 -4.90 4.16 -3.98
N GLY A 81 -4.39 3.10 -4.59
CA GLY A 81 -3.12 3.13 -5.31
C GLY A 81 -2.70 1.74 -5.77
N ASP A 82 -1.84 1.68 -6.77
CA ASP A 82 -1.29 0.41 -7.27
C ASP A 82 -0.32 -0.15 -6.22
N LEU A 83 -0.72 -1.25 -5.58
CA LEU A 83 0.07 -1.97 -4.58
C LEU A 83 0.64 -3.27 -5.12
N THR A 84 0.03 -3.85 -6.15
CA THR A 84 0.43 -5.14 -6.73
C THR A 84 1.32 -5.01 -7.96
N GLY A 85 1.47 -3.80 -8.52
CA GLY A 85 2.29 -3.49 -9.68
C GLY A 85 1.62 -3.81 -11.03
N ASP A 86 0.31 -4.06 -11.04
CA ASP A 86 -0.46 -4.45 -12.23
C ASP A 86 -1.11 -3.25 -12.94
N GLN A 87 -0.77 -2.02 -12.54
CA GLN A 87 -1.31 -0.76 -13.03
C GLN A 87 -2.80 -0.56 -12.72
N ARG A 88 -3.40 -1.37 -11.83
CA ARG A 88 -4.74 -1.16 -11.32
C ARG A 88 -4.66 -0.80 -9.83
N PRO A 89 -5.43 0.19 -9.37
CA PRO A 89 -5.38 0.59 -7.97
C PRO A 89 -6.08 -0.43 -7.08
N GLU A 90 -5.39 -0.87 -6.03
CA GLU A 90 -6.00 -1.47 -4.85
C GLU A 90 -6.72 -0.42 -4.01
N ALA A 91 -7.64 -0.87 -3.16
CA ALA A 91 -8.33 -0.04 -2.17
C ALA A 91 -7.91 -0.42 -0.75
N ALA A 92 -7.30 0.52 -0.03
CA ALA A 92 -7.00 0.42 1.39
C ALA A 92 -8.10 1.10 2.20
N ILE A 93 -8.82 0.32 3.01
CA ILE A 93 -10.02 0.74 3.74
C ILE A 93 -9.71 0.71 5.23
N PRO A 94 -9.42 1.87 5.86
CA PRO A 94 -9.26 1.91 7.30
C PRO A 94 -10.61 1.62 7.96
N TYR A 95 -10.61 0.85 9.04
CA TYR A 95 -11.80 0.60 9.85
C TYR A 95 -11.41 0.38 11.30
N SER A 96 -12.31 0.70 12.23
CA SER A 96 -12.18 0.32 13.63
C SER A 96 -13.06 -0.86 13.95
N CYS A 97 -12.59 -1.68 14.89
CA CYS A 97 -13.41 -2.62 15.64
C CYS A 97 -13.18 -2.33 17.12
N THR A 98 -14.26 -2.03 17.86
CA THR A 98 -14.17 -1.59 19.25
C THR A 98 -15.17 -2.37 20.10
N GLY A 99 -14.65 -3.06 21.10
CA GLY A 99 -15.38 -3.76 22.15
C GLY A 99 -15.32 -2.99 23.47
N ALA A 100 -15.55 -3.69 24.58
CA ALA A 100 -15.70 -3.05 25.90
C ALA A 100 -14.44 -2.27 26.35
N ASP A 101 -13.26 -2.90 26.29
CA ASP A 101 -12.04 -2.35 26.92
C ASP A 101 -10.88 -2.09 25.95
N PHE A 102 -11.03 -2.50 24.69
CA PHE A 102 -9.97 -2.44 23.69
C PHE A 102 -10.54 -2.08 22.33
N GLY A 103 -9.72 -1.48 21.48
CA GLY A 103 -10.06 -1.21 20.10
C GLY A 103 -8.83 -0.68 19.36
N GLY A 104 -8.95 -0.62 18.05
CA GLY A 104 -7.92 -0.09 17.19
C GLY A 104 -8.46 0.11 15.79
N VAL A 105 -7.78 0.96 15.03
CA VAL A 105 -7.99 1.07 13.60
C VAL A 105 -7.05 0.11 12.88
N HIS A 106 -7.63 -0.69 11.99
CA HIS A 106 -6.96 -1.61 11.07
C HIS A 106 -7.28 -1.18 9.63
N VAL A 107 -6.72 -1.88 8.65
CA VAL A 107 -6.87 -1.55 7.23
C VAL A 107 -7.13 -2.82 6.44
N PHE A 108 -8.28 -2.91 5.77
CA PHE A 108 -8.46 -3.90 4.72
C PHE A 108 -7.77 -3.44 3.44
N VAL A 109 -7.15 -4.36 2.70
CA VAL A 109 -6.64 -4.09 1.35
C VAL A 109 -7.40 -4.97 0.37
N TYR A 110 -8.13 -4.36 -0.56
CA TYR A 110 -8.89 -5.03 -1.61
C TYR A 110 -8.25 -4.83 -2.99
N THR A 111 -8.32 -5.86 -3.83
CA THR A 111 -7.99 -5.84 -5.26
C THR A 111 -9.20 -6.27 -6.09
N GLY A 112 -9.07 -6.29 -7.41
CA GLY A 112 -10.12 -6.69 -8.35
C GLY A 112 -10.86 -5.50 -8.95
N ASP A 113 -12.17 -5.64 -9.09
CA ASP A 113 -13.05 -4.66 -9.72
C ASP A 113 -14.26 -4.36 -8.83
N ALA A 114 -15.08 -3.38 -9.22
CA ALA A 114 -16.24 -2.93 -8.45
C ALA A 114 -17.28 -4.03 -8.17
N LYS A 115 -17.39 -5.03 -9.06
CA LYS A 115 -18.36 -6.12 -8.98
C LYS A 115 -17.79 -7.31 -8.22
N HIS A 116 -16.47 -7.49 -8.26
CA HIS A 116 -15.76 -8.60 -7.61
C HIS A 116 -14.58 -8.11 -6.76
N PRO A 117 -14.81 -7.30 -5.70
CA PRO A 117 -13.74 -6.96 -4.77
C PRO A 117 -13.23 -8.20 -4.04
N ARG A 118 -11.91 -8.39 -4.01
CA ARG A 118 -11.26 -9.49 -3.31
C ARG A 118 -10.33 -8.96 -2.23
N LEU A 119 -10.52 -9.43 -1.00
CA LEU A 119 -9.64 -9.11 0.11
C LEU A 119 -8.25 -9.72 -0.13
N LEU A 120 -7.21 -8.88 -0.16
CA LEU A 120 -5.81 -9.31 -0.21
C LEU A 120 -5.23 -9.47 1.19
N ALA A 121 -5.51 -8.53 2.11
CA ALA A 121 -4.94 -8.53 3.45
C ALA A 121 -5.76 -7.67 4.43
N GLU A 122 -5.58 -7.97 5.71
CA GLU A 122 -5.90 -7.08 6.84
C GLU A 122 -4.56 -6.64 7.46
N LEU A 123 -4.37 -5.33 7.62
CA LEU A 123 -3.14 -4.74 8.16
C LEU A 123 -3.44 -3.93 9.43
N PRO A 124 -2.48 -3.80 10.38
CA PRO A 124 -1.18 -4.45 10.41
C PRO A 124 -1.32 -5.99 10.46
N ALA A 125 -0.44 -6.71 9.78
CA ALA A 125 -0.58 -8.16 9.70
C ALA A 125 -0.38 -8.78 11.10
N SER A 126 -1.17 -9.80 11.43
CA SER A 126 -1.20 -10.42 12.76
C SER A 126 0.15 -11.01 13.18
N TYR A 127 0.95 -11.50 12.24
CA TYR A 127 2.29 -12.05 12.51
C TYR A 127 3.33 -10.96 12.85
N ASP A 128 3.08 -9.69 12.54
CA ASP A 128 3.98 -8.58 12.90
C ASP A 128 3.77 -8.09 14.34
N GLN A 129 2.75 -8.59 15.05
CA GLN A 129 2.40 -8.14 16.41
C GLN A 129 3.34 -8.73 17.48
N ALA A 130 4.16 -9.72 17.14
CA ALA A 130 5.11 -10.34 18.07
C ALA A 130 6.35 -9.48 18.35
N GLN A 131 6.57 -8.42 17.58
CA GLN A 131 7.70 -7.51 17.76
C GLN A 131 7.25 -6.31 18.60
N GLY A 132 8.08 -5.85 19.54
CA GLY A 132 7.77 -4.76 20.49
C GLY A 132 7.50 -3.38 19.88
N ASP A 133 7.30 -3.32 18.56
CA ASP A 133 6.95 -2.19 17.73
C ASP A 133 5.57 -2.38 17.05
N ALA A 134 4.72 -3.23 17.63
CA ALA A 134 3.34 -3.44 17.20
C ALA A 134 2.63 -2.10 16.91
N LEU A 135 1.85 -2.04 15.84
CA LEU A 135 1.00 -0.88 15.58
C LEU A 135 -0.39 -1.17 16.16
N GLY A 136 -0.69 -0.58 17.32
CA GLY A 136 -1.91 -0.86 18.07
C GLY A 136 -3.17 -0.21 17.48
N SER A 137 -3.03 0.95 16.85
CA SER A 137 -4.09 1.60 16.08
C SER A 137 -3.50 2.43 14.95
N VAL A 138 -4.09 2.36 13.77
CA VAL A 138 -3.68 3.16 12.60
C VAL A 138 -4.33 4.55 12.64
N ASP A 139 -3.52 5.60 12.67
CA ASP A 139 -3.97 6.99 12.59
C ASP A 139 -3.97 7.52 11.15
N SER A 140 -3.07 7.00 10.29
CA SER A 140 -3.02 7.38 8.87
C SER A 140 -2.60 6.24 7.94
N VAL A 141 -3.12 6.28 6.72
CA VAL A 141 -2.82 5.35 5.63
C VAL A 141 -2.40 6.17 4.41
N THR A 142 -1.27 5.81 3.80
CA THR A 142 -0.81 6.41 2.54
C THR A 142 -0.30 5.32 1.62
N ILE A 143 -0.51 5.50 0.31
CA ILE A 143 0.02 4.59 -0.73
C ILE A 143 0.92 5.41 -1.64
N ASN A 144 2.16 4.96 -1.83
CA ASN A 144 3.11 5.56 -2.77
C ASN A 144 4.06 4.49 -3.30
N ASN A 145 4.28 4.45 -4.62
CA ASN A 145 5.28 3.60 -5.27
C ASN A 145 5.21 2.11 -4.83
N GLY A 146 4.00 1.53 -4.86
CA GLY A 146 3.79 0.13 -4.46
C GLY A 146 4.00 -0.16 -2.97
N VAL A 147 4.00 0.88 -2.13
CA VAL A 147 4.17 0.76 -0.68
C VAL A 147 2.94 1.34 0.01
N ILE A 148 2.32 0.54 0.88
CA ILE A 148 1.34 1.04 1.85
C ILE A 148 2.05 1.37 3.16
N ARG A 149 1.99 2.64 3.54
CA ARG A 149 2.54 3.16 4.78
C ARG A 149 1.41 3.40 5.77
N LEU A 150 1.51 2.75 6.91
CA LEU A 150 0.64 2.93 8.06
C LEU A 150 1.40 3.71 9.12
N SER A 151 0.76 4.70 9.73
CA SER A 151 1.27 5.30 10.94
C SER A 151 0.21 5.30 12.00
N GLY A 152 0.60 5.11 13.25
CA GLY A 152 -0.29 5.41 14.36
C GLY A 152 0.41 5.28 15.69
N SER A 153 -0.36 4.99 16.73
CA SER A 153 0.10 5.14 18.10
C SER A 153 0.25 3.79 18.81
N ASN A 154 1.26 3.68 19.67
CA ASN A 154 1.38 2.57 20.63
C ASN A 154 2.03 3.04 21.94
N TYR A 155 2.10 2.13 22.92
CA TYR A 155 2.80 2.30 24.18
C TYR A 155 4.28 1.93 24.02
N GLY A 156 5.17 2.82 24.47
CA GLY A 156 6.58 2.52 24.60
C GLY A 156 6.84 1.58 25.79
N PRO A 157 8.04 0.97 25.87
CA PRO A 157 8.34 -0.05 26.86
C PRO A 157 8.34 0.45 28.32
N ASN A 158 8.48 1.76 28.54
CA ASN A 158 8.71 2.36 29.86
C ASN A 158 7.55 3.22 30.36
N VAL A 159 6.37 3.15 29.74
CA VAL A 159 5.20 3.95 30.16
C VAL A 159 4.09 3.09 30.72
N PRO A 160 3.32 3.59 31.69
CA PRO A 160 2.04 2.99 32.04
C PRO A 160 1.14 2.93 30.80
N HIS A 161 0.40 1.83 30.63
CA HIS A 161 -0.53 1.60 29.51
C HIS A 161 -1.80 2.48 29.57
N CYS A 162 -1.67 3.73 30.02
CA CYS A 162 -2.75 4.72 30.05
C CYS A 162 -2.68 5.70 28.87
N CYS A 163 -1.48 6.03 28.37
CA CYS A 163 -1.28 6.98 27.29
C CYS A 163 -0.22 6.50 26.28
N PRO A 164 -0.59 6.24 25.00
CA PRO A 164 0.38 5.93 23.94
C PRO A 164 1.37 7.08 23.71
N ASN A 165 2.64 6.87 24.04
CA ASN A 165 3.70 7.89 23.97
C ASN A 165 4.62 7.74 22.74
N VAL A 166 4.46 6.69 21.93
CA VAL A 166 5.24 6.49 20.72
C VAL A 166 4.35 6.50 19.48
N GLN A 167 4.90 7.02 18.39
CA GLN A 167 4.36 6.87 17.05
C GLN A 167 5.08 5.70 16.37
N ILE A 168 4.31 4.77 15.82
CA ILE A 168 4.79 3.65 15.03
C ILE A 168 4.49 3.93 13.57
N ILE A 169 5.49 3.77 12.71
CA ILE A 169 5.38 3.88 11.25
C ILE A 169 5.80 2.55 10.66
N ARG A 170 4.89 1.89 9.93
CA ARG A 170 5.16 0.62 9.24
C ARG A 170 4.93 0.77 7.75
N ASN A 171 5.87 0.25 6.98
CA ASN A 171 5.80 0.23 5.52
C ASN A 171 5.72 -1.21 5.06
N TYR A 172 4.76 -1.47 4.17
CA TYR A 172 4.50 -2.79 3.63
C TYR A 172 4.59 -2.77 2.11
N ARG A 173 5.09 -3.86 1.53
CA ARG A 173 5.11 -4.08 0.08
C ARG A 173 4.55 -5.45 -0.24
N TRP A 174 3.75 -5.53 -1.30
CA TRP A 174 3.29 -6.79 -1.84
C TRP A 174 4.45 -7.57 -2.47
N ASP A 175 4.62 -8.84 -2.10
CA ASP A 175 5.68 -9.71 -2.62
C ASP A 175 5.20 -10.71 -3.69
N GLY A 176 3.93 -10.60 -4.11
CA GLY A 176 3.26 -11.57 -4.97
C GLY A 176 2.30 -12.50 -4.22
N LYS A 177 2.43 -12.62 -2.90
CA LYS A 177 1.62 -13.51 -2.06
C LYS A 177 1.03 -12.83 -0.83
N HIS A 178 1.78 -11.94 -0.20
CA HIS A 178 1.38 -11.23 1.01
C HIS A 178 2.06 -9.85 1.08
N PHE A 179 1.55 -8.99 1.96
CA PHE A 179 2.20 -7.73 2.28
C PHE A 179 3.32 -7.97 3.29
N ALA A 180 4.57 -7.96 2.83
CA ALA A 180 5.74 -8.08 3.69
C ALA A 180 6.07 -6.74 4.36
N LEU A 181 6.36 -6.76 5.66
CA LEU A 181 6.88 -5.61 6.40
C LEU A 181 8.30 -5.30 5.92
N ILE A 182 8.48 -4.18 5.22
CA ILE A 182 9.79 -3.78 4.68
C ILE A 182 10.53 -2.80 5.59
N SER A 183 9.82 -2.08 6.47
CA SER A 183 10.43 -1.30 7.54
C SER A 183 9.42 -0.97 8.63
N SER A 184 9.93 -0.83 9.85
CA SER A 184 9.20 -0.35 11.01
C SER A 184 10.05 0.69 11.73
N LYS A 185 9.43 1.79 12.16
CA LYS A 185 10.08 2.86 12.90
C LYS A 185 9.21 3.26 14.07
N MET A 186 9.80 3.24 15.26
CA MET A 186 9.24 3.85 16.46
C MET A 186 9.83 5.26 16.63
N VAL A 187 8.97 6.22 16.96
CA VAL A 187 9.34 7.61 17.20
C VAL A 187 8.73 8.04 18.53
N ASP A 188 9.56 8.47 19.47
CA ASP A 188 9.07 9.06 20.72
C ASP A 188 8.31 10.35 20.39
N LYS A 189 7.04 10.44 20.81
CA LYS A 189 6.24 11.65 20.57
C LYS A 189 6.82 12.87 21.31
N ALA A 190 7.50 12.64 22.43
CA ALA A 190 8.16 13.68 23.21
C ALA A 190 9.40 14.29 22.51
N ALA A 191 10.04 13.55 21.59
CA ALA A 191 11.26 14.00 20.90
C ALA A 191 10.97 14.90 19.69
N THR A 192 9.71 15.02 19.25
CA THR A 192 9.33 15.75 18.02
C THR A 192 8.89 17.18 18.29
N THR A 193 8.85 17.61 19.56
CA THR A 193 8.45 18.96 20.00
C THR A 193 9.62 19.89 20.34
N SER A 194 10.83 19.61 19.81
CA SER A 194 12.03 20.45 20.00
C SER A 194 12.34 21.30 18.77
#